data_AF-A0A9D6C4B3-F1
#
_entry.id   AF-A0A9D6C4B3-F1
#
_cell.length_a   1.000
_cell.length_b   1.000
_cell.length_c   1.000
_cell.angle_alpha   90.00
_cell.angle_beta   90.00
_cell.angle_gamma   90.00
#
_symmetry.space_group_name_H-M   'P 1'
#
loop_
_entity.id
_entity.type
_entity.pdbx_description
1 polymer ?
#
loop_
_entity_poly.entity_id
_entity_poly.type
_entity_poly.pdbx_seq_one_letter_code
_entity_poly.pdbx_strand_id
1 'polypeptide(L)'
;MATTQHYWLTQGMARALGVNLSAAIHAGILSRADLDTLVARCQDCGHASDCLLWLGRNASGAPALPGYCENRVPLEALRRRVALPR
;
A
#
# COMPACT_ATOMS: atom_id res chain seq x y z
N MET A 1 14.84 8.20 -7.52
CA MET A 1 13.76 8.93 -6.83
C MET A 1 12.47 8.22 -7.16
N ALA A 2 11.72 7.75 -6.16
CA ALA A 2 10.40 7.18 -6.37
C ALA A 2 9.49 8.21 -7.06
N THR A 3 8.83 7.83 -8.15
CA THR A 3 7.94 8.77 -8.85
C THR A 3 6.69 9.06 -8.02
N THR A 4 6.19 10.29 -8.06
CA THR A 4 4.97 10.72 -7.35
C THR A 4 3.78 9.78 -7.65
N GLN A 5 3.71 9.20 -8.85
CA GLN A 5 2.69 8.24 -9.23
C GLN A 5 2.69 6.98 -8.36
N HIS A 6 3.85 6.32 -8.20
CA HIS A 6 3.93 5.07 -7.46
C HIS A 6 3.73 5.27 -5.96
N TYR A 7 4.08 6.46 -5.45
CA TYR A 7 3.72 6.86 -4.11
C TYR A 7 2.19 6.84 -3.91
N TRP A 8 1.43 7.46 -4.81
CA TRP A 8 -0.03 7.49 -4.72
C TRP A 8 -0.68 6.14 -4.96
N LEU A 9 -0.14 5.30 -5.85
CA LEU A 9 -0.61 3.92 -6.04
C LEU A 9 -0.42 3.09 -4.77
N THR A 10 0.75 3.17 -4.14
CA THR A 10 1.04 2.45 -2.88
C THR A 10 0.09 2.91 -1.77
N GLN A 11 -0.17 4.21 -1.66
CA GLN A 11 -1.15 4.78 -0.73
C GLN A 11 -2.58 4.30 -1.01
N GLY A 12 -3.00 4.29 -2.29
CA GLY A 12 -4.32 3.81 -2.70
C GLY A 12 -4.53 2.33 -2.36
N MET A 13 -3.56 1.49 -2.67
CA MET A 13 -3.59 0.06 -2.34
C MET A 13 -3.68 -0.19 -0.83
N ALA A 14 -2.89 0.53 -0.03
CA ALA A 14 -2.96 0.44 1.42
C ALA A 14 -4.33 0.91 1.95
N ARG A 15 -4.88 2.00 1.42
CA ARG A 15 -6.21 2.51 1.81
C ARG A 15 -7.33 1.55 1.46
N ALA A 16 -7.27 0.87 0.32
CA ALA A 16 -8.24 -0.17 -0.02
C ALA A 16 -8.24 -1.31 1.01
N LEU A 17 -7.13 -1.56 1.71
CA LEU A 17 -7.06 -2.49 2.84
C LEU A 17 -7.46 -1.89 4.20
N GLY A 18 -7.89 -0.62 4.24
CA GLY A 18 -8.17 0.12 5.47
C GLY A 18 -6.93 0.64 6.20
N VAL A 19 -5.77 0.66 5.54
CA VAL A 19 -4.50 1.12 6.14
C VAL A 19 -4.17 2.53 5.69
N ASN A 20 -3.95 3.43 6.64
CA ASN A 20 -3.39 4.76 6.39
C ASN A 20 -1.88 4.76 6.67
N LEU A 21 -1.06 4.77 5.61
CA LEU A 21 0.40 4.68 5.74
C LEU A 21 1.00 5.89 6.47
N SER A 22 0.47 7.10 6.23
CA SER A 22 0.93 8.31 6.91
C SER A 22 0.65 8.23 8.42
N ALA A 23 -0.53 7.74 8.81
CA ALA A 23 -0.85 7.51 10.21
C ALA A 23 0.03 6.40 10.81
N ALA A 24 0.31 5.32 10.08
CA ALA A 24 1.21 4.26 10.52
C ALA A 24 2.65 4.76 10.74
N ILE A 25 3.12 5.72 9.93
CA ILE A 25 4.40 6.40 10.11
C ILE A 25 4.39 7.27 11.36
N HIS A 26 3.38 8.14 11.52
CA HIS A 26 3.25 8.96 12.72
C HIS A 26 3.15 8.14 14.00
N ALA A 27 2.51 6.97 13.93
CA ALA A 27 2.39 6.04 15.03
C ALA A 27 3.68 5.21 15.28
N GLY A 28 4.72 5.32 14.45
CA GLY A 28 5.95 4.53 14.56
C GLY A 28 5.81 3.05 14.20
N ILE A 29 4.71 2.65 13.54
CA ILE A 29 4.49 1.26 13.10
C ILE A 29 5.23 0.99 11.78
N LEU A 30 5.30 2.00 10.92
CA LEU A 30 5.99 1.95 9.63
C LEU A 30 7.09 3.03 9.63
N SER A 31 8.31 2.71 9.22
CA SER A 31 9.33 3.74 9.04
C SER A 31 9.18 4.44 7.67
N ARG A 32 9.82 5.62 7.52
CA ARG A 32 9.87 6.29 6.21
C ARG A 32 10.66 5.46 5.19
N ALA A 33 11.73 4.79 5.62
CA ALA A 33 12.52 3.91 4.76
C ALA A 33 11.72 2.68 4.28
N ASP A 34 10.85 2.13 5.13
CA ASP A 34 9.94 1.05 4.71
C ASP A 34 8.97 1.54 3.64
N LEU A 35 8.41 2.74 3.79
CA LEU A 35 7.54 3.34 2.79
C LEU A 35 8.28 3.53 1.46
N ASP A 36 9.50 4.07 1.49
CA ASP A 36 10.31 4.26 0.28
C ASP A 36 10.59 2.92 -0.41
N THR A 37 10.81 1.85 0.36
CA THR A 37 10.97 0.49 -0.16
C THR A 37 9.69 -0.04 -0.82
N LEU A 38 8.53 0.17 -0.21
CA LEU A 38 7.24 -0.20 -0.80
C LEU A 38 6.99 0.53 -2.13
N VAL A 39 7.32 1.83 -2.18
CA VAL A 39 7.12 2.63 -3.39
C VAL A 39 8.09 2.21 -4.50
N ALA A 40 9.36 1.95 -4.17
CA ALA A 40 10.34 1.44 -5.14
C ALA A 40 9.89 0.10 -5.73
N ARG A 41 9.44 -0.83 -4.89
CA ARG A 41 8.86 -2.11 -5.35
C ARG A 41 7.63 -1.89 -6.25
N CYS A 42 6.74 -0.96 -5.89
CA CYS A 42 5.59 -0.61 -6.73
C CYS A 42 5.99 0.00 -8.08
N GLN A 43 7.14 0.69 -8.13
CA GLN A 43 7.67 1.28 -9.35
C GLN A 43 8.19 0.21 -10.30
N ASP A 44 8.87 -0.80 -9.78
CA ASP A 44 9.49 -1.84 -10.60
C ASP A 44 8.52 -2.94 -11.05
N CYS A 45 7.34 -3.07 -10.43
CA CYS A 45 6.41 -4.16 -10.74
C CYS A 45 5.71 -4.06 -12.11
N GLY A 46 5.71 -2.89 -12.77
CA GLY A 46 5.15 -2.72 -14.11
C GLY A 46 3.61 -2.74 -14.25
N HIS A 47 2.85 -3.02 -13.18
CA HIS A 47 1.38 -3.20 -13.22
C HIS A 47 0.56 -1.92 -12.93
N ALA A 48 1.10 -0.74 -13.19
CA ALA A 48 0.47 0.53 -12.78
C ALA A 48 -0.96 0.72 -13.34
N SER A 49 -1.18 0.39 -14.61
CA SER A 49 -2.50 0.50 -15.24
C SER A 49 -3.54 -0.45 -14.62
N ASP A 50 -3.15 -1.69 -14.33
CA ASP A 50 -4.00 -2.67 -13.67
C ASP A 50 -4.35 -2.23 -12.24
N CYS A 51 -3.38 -1.63 -11.55
CA CYS A 51 -3.58 -1.04 -10.22
C CYS A 51 -4.66 0.05 -10.24
N LEU A 52 -4.61 0.95 -11.23
CA LEU A 52 -5.60 2.04 -11.36
C LEU A 52 -7.00 1.49 -11.62
N LEU A 53 -7.14 0.52 -12.53
CA LEU A 53 -8.42 -0.14 -12.81
C LEU A 53 -8.97 -0.86 -11.59
N TRP A 54 -8.11 -1.57 -10.85
CA TRP A 54 -8.49 -2.26 -9.63
C TRP A 54 -8.93 -1.27 -8.55
N LEU A 55 -8.19 -0.18 -8.34
CA LEU A 55 -8.55 0.86 -7.36
C LEU A 55 -9.88 1.53 -7.70
N GLY A 56 -10.16 1.80 -8.98
CA GLY A 56 -11.45 2.34 -9.40
C GLY A 56 -12.64 1.46 -9.04
N ARG A 57 -12.44 0.13 -8.93
CA ARG A 57 -13.48 -0.84 -8.54
C ARG A 57 -13.54 -1.11 -7.04
N ASN A 58 -12.46 -0.86 -6.31
CA ASN A 58 -12.28 -1.26 -4.91
C ASN A 58 -12.05 -0.07 -3.97
N ALA A 59 -12.43 1.14 -4.39
CA ALA A 59 -12.24 2.36 -3.62
C ALA A 59 -12.94 2.32 -2.24
N SER A 60 -14.05 1.60 -2.13
CA SER A 60 -14.81 1.41 -0.87
C SER A 60 -14.18 0.38 0.08
N GLY A 61 -13.07 -0.23 -0.30
CA GLY A 61 -12.36 -1.24 0.47
C GLY A 61 -12.37 -2.62 -0.18
N ALA A 62 -11.36 -3.43 0.16
CA ALA A 62 -11.19 -4.79 -0.29
C ALA A 62 -10.61 -5.67 0.84
N PRO A 63 -11.03 -6.95 0.92
CA PRO A 63 -10.53 -7.86 1.94
C PRO A 63 -9.07 -8.28 1.71
N ALA A 64 -8.56 -8.18 0.48
CA ALA A 64 -7.19 -8.50 0.09
C ALA A 64 -6.77 -7.71 -1.15
N LEU A 65 -5.46 -7.58 -1.35
CA LEU A 65 -4.90 -6.98 -2.56
C LEU A 65 -4.90 -7.97 -3.72
N PRO A 66 -4.86 -7.50 -4.98
CA PRO A 66 -4.83 -8.39 -6.13
C PRO A 66 -3.55 -9.25 -6.11
N GLY A 67 -3.64 -10.45 -6.68
CA GLY A 67 -2.56 -11.44 -6.65
C GLY A 67 -1.26 -10.97 -7.30
N TYR A 68 -1.33 -10.06 -8.27
CA TYR A 68 -0.17 -9.49 -8.95
C TYR A 68 0.53 -8.37 -8.17
N CYS A 69 -0.07 -7.86 -7.09
CA CYS A 69 0.52 -6.75 -6.33
C CYS A 69 1.72 -7.24 -5.52
N GLU A 70 2.93 -6.83 -5.86
CA GLU A 70 4.14 -7.21 -5.12
C GLU A 70 4.17 -6.66 -3.67
N ASN A 71 3.40 -5.61 -3.41
CA ASN A 71 3.20 -5.04 -2.09
C ASN A 71 2.10 -5.75 -1.28
N ARG A 72 1.44 -6.78 -1.84
CA ARG A 72 0.36 -7.51 -1.18
C ARG A 72 0.74 -8.00 0.21
N VAL A 73 1.79 -8.82 0.27
CA VAL A 73 2.26 -9.44 1.52
C VAL A 73 2.62 -8.40 2.58
N PRO A 74 3.51 -7.41 2.31
CA PRO A 74 3.88 -6.44 3.34
C PRO A 74 2.72 -5.53 3.76
N LEU A 75 1.82 -5.13 2.84
CA LEU A 75 0.67 -4.28 3.20
C LEU A 75 -0.40 -5.04 4.00
N GLU A 76 -0.68 -6.30 3.67
CA GLU A 76 -1.59 -7.13 4.47
C GLU A 76 -0.99 -7.44 5.85
N ALA A 77 0.33 -7.61 5.95
CA ALA A 77 1.02 -7.74 7.23
C ALA A 77 0.93 -6.44 8.05
N LEU A 78 1.11 -5.28 7.41
CA LEU A 78 0.95 -3.98 8.05
C LEU A 78 -0.49 -3.77 8.55
N ARG A 79 -1.51 -4.17 7.79
CA ARG A 79 -2.92 -4.13 8.22
C ARG A 79 -3.11 -4.82 9.56
N ARG A 80 -2.53 -6.02 9.72
CA ARG A 80 -2.59 -6.77 10.99
C ARG A 80 -1.92 -6.02 12.13
N ARG A 81 -0.74 -5.43 11.89
CA ARG A 81 0.02 -4.67 12.90
C ARG A 81 -0.70 -3.41 13.36
N VAL A 82 -1.41 -2.72 12.45
CA VAL A 82 -2.20 -1.51 12.77
C VAL A 82 -3.50 -1.85 13.51
N ALA A 83 -4.07 -3.03 13.27
CA ALA A 83 -5.30 -3.47 13.92
C ALA A 83 -5.11 -4.04 15.34
N LEU A 84 -3.88 -4.30 15.77
CA LEU A 84 -3.60 -4.80 17.11
C LEU A 84 -3.81 -3.69 18.16
N PRO A 85 -4.58 -3.95 19.25
CA PRO A 85 -4.66 -3.02 20.37
C PRO A 85 -3.28 -2.89 21.01
N ARG A 86 -2.89 -1.64 21.32
CA ARG A 86 -1.61 -1.29 21.93
C ARG A 86 -1.64 -1.44 23.42
#